data_AF-A0A8H4F1E8-F1
#
_entry.id   AF-A0A8H4F1E8-F1
#
_cell.length_a   1.000
_cell.length_b   1.000
_cell.length_c   1.000
_cell.angle_alpha   90.00
_cell.angle_beta   90.00
_cell.angle_gamma   90.00
#
_symmetry.space_group_name_H-M   'P 1'
#
loop_
_entity.id
_entity.type
_entity.pdbx_description
1 polymer ?
#
loop_
_entity_poly.entity_id
_entity_poly.type
_entity_poly.pdbx_seq_one_letter_code
_entity_poly.pdbx_strand_id
1 'polypeptide(L)'
;LCKVCREAPEDEYHRVVGCSIKSLFWYEFAAAHLCLADLFPTDDEAIWMALTTLDEQDNNPLDISTLELLGSVFASLWQHHYWSCTIDGNSWITPAVFSSFLDDH
;
A
#
# COMPACT_ATOMS: atom_id res chain seq x y z
N LEU A 1 -14.78 -9.68 -3.74
CA LEU A 1 -14.27 -9.91 -5.11
C LEU A 1 -13.56 -8.62 -5.46
N CYS A 2 -12.24 -8.67 -5.55
CA CYS A 2 -11.39 -7.53 -5.81
C CYS A 2 -11.84 -6.80 -7.07
N LYS A 3 -12.10 -5.49 -6.96
CA LYS A 3 -12.53 -4.70 -8.12
C LYS A 3 -11.38 -4.42 -9.09
N VAL A 4 -10.14 -4.56 -8.62
CA VAL A 4 -8.90 -4.38 -9.40
C VAL A 4 -8.58 -5.63 -10.23
N CYS A 5 -8.18 -6.73 -9.60
CA CYS A 5 -7.79 -7.97 -10.31
C CYS A 5 -8.94 -8.93 -10.61
N ARG A 6 -10.16 -8.68 -10.09
CA ARG A 6 -11.35 -9.53 -10.28
C ARG A 6 -11.23 -10.93 -9.66
N GLU A 7 -10.39 -11.08 -8.63
CA GLU A 7 -10.23 -12.33 -7.88
C GLU A 7 -10.99 -12.31 -6.54
N ALA A 8 -11.34 -13.49 -6.03
CA ALA A 8 -12.04 -13.68 -4.76
C ALA A 8 -11.36 -14.82 -3.96
N PRO A 9 -11.43 -14.80 -2.61
CA PRO A 9 -12.11 -13.82 -1.77
C PRO A 9 -11.35 -12.48 -1.69
N GLU A 10 -12.07 -11.43 -1.29
CA GLU A 10 -11.45 -10.14 -0.96
C GLU A 10 -11.51 -9.96 0.56
N ASP A 11 -10.63 -10.70 1.22
CA ASP A 11 -10.37 -10.62 2.66
C ASP A 11 -9.46 -9.42 2.99
N GLU A 12 -9.08 -9.25 4.25
CA GLU A 12 -8.26 -8.13 4.72
C GLU A 12 -6.89 -8.09 4.01
N TYR A 13 -6.26 -9.24 3.85
CA TYR A 13 -4.99 -9.37 3.13
C TYR A 13 -5.14 -8.94 1.67
N HIS A 14 -6.13 -9.48 0.95
CA HIS A 14 -6.36 -9.16 -0.47
C HIS A 14 -6.86 -7.72 -0.65
N ARG A 15 -7.54 -7.15 0.36
CA ARG A 15 -7.88 -5.72 0.39
C ARG A 15 -6.63 -4.90 0.38
N VAL A 16 -5.64 -5.17 1.23
CA VAL A 16 -4.46 -4.29 1.40
C VAL A 16 -3.33 -4.59 0.40
N VAL A 17 -2.91 -5.85 0.27
CA VAL A 17 -1.69 -6.24 -0.48
C VAL A 17 -1.92 -7.34 -1.51
N GLY A 18 -2.77 -8.33 -1.23
CA GLY A 18 -2.88 -9.59 -2.00
C GLY A 18 -3.38 -9.50 -3.45
N CYS A 19 -3.35 -8.31 -4.05
CA CYS A 19 -3.53 -8.08 -5.48
C CYS A 19 -2.23 -7.46 -6.02
N SER A 20 -1.70 -8.01 -7.11
CA SER A 20 -0.44 -7.58 -7.73
C SER A 20 -0.31 -6.07 -8.00
N ILE A 21 -1.43 -5.39 -8.24
CA ILE A 21 -1.46 -3.95 -8.46
C ILE A 21 -1.27 -3.17 -7.14
N LYS A 22 -1.82 -3.69 -6.03
CA LYS A 22 -1.70 -3.10 -4.70
C LYS A 22 -0.33 -3.36 -4.10
N SER A 23 0.21 -4.57 -4.25
CA SER A 23 1.58 -4.86 -3.84
C SER A 23 2.60 -4.05 -4.63
N LEU A 24 2.40 -3.89 -5.94
CA LEU A 24 3.22 -2.99 -6.75
C LEU A 24 3.15 -1.54 -6.25
N PHE A 25 1.98 -1.05 -5.86
CA PHE A 25 1.86 0.28 -5.25
C PHE A 25 2.69 0.38 -3.96
N TRP A 26 2.62 -0.58 -3.04
CA TRP A 26 3.41 -0.52 -1.82
C TRP A 26 4.91 -0.56 -2.08
N TYR A 27 5.36 -1.41 -3.00
CA TYR A 27 6.75 -1.48 -3.45
C TYR A 27 7.23 -0.14 -4.03
N GLU A 28 6.48 0.43 -4.98
CA GLU A 28 6.85 1.69 -5.62
C GLU A 28 6.83 2.85 -4.62
N PHE A 29 5.87 2.86 -3.68
CA PHE A 29 5.79 3.87 -2.62
C PHE A 29 7.01 3.84 -1.72
N ALA A 30 7.32 2.65 -1.19
CA ALA A 30 8.41 2.46 -0.25
C ALA A 30 9.77 2.76 -0.90
N ALA A 31 9.95 2.36 -2.17
CA ALA A 31 11.16 2.63 -2.93
C ALA A 31 11.34 4.13 -3.23
N ALA A 32 10.27 4.84 -3.59
CA ALA A 32 10.34 6.24 -4.01
C ALA A 32 10.36 7.23 -2.84
N HIS A 33 9.65 6.93 -1.74
CA HIS A 33 9.37 7.91 -0.68
C HIS A 33 9.95 7.58 0.69
N LEU A 34 10.22 6.30 0.97
CA LEU A 34 10.69 5.87 2.28
C LEU A 34 12.15 5.39 2.27
N CYS A 35 12.74 5.15 1.08
CA CYS A 35 14.00 4.42 0.95
C CYS A 35 13.97 3.04 1.65
N LEU A 36 12.78 2.41 1.71
CA LEU A 36 12.53 1.14 2.40
C LEU A 36 12.26 -0.01 1.42
N ALA A 37 12.87 0.02 0.23
CA ALA A 37 12.71 -1.03 -0.78
C ALA A 37 13.11 -2.43 -0.27
N ASP A 38 14.05 -2.50 0.69
CA ASP A 38 14.48 -3.75 1.31
C ASP A 38 13.42 -4.34 2.26
N LEU A 39 12.61 -3.49 2.88
CA LEU A 39 11.54 -3.88 3.81
C LEU A 39 10.22 -4.17 3.08
N PHE A 40 10.00 -3.52 1.95
CA PHE A 40 8.86 -3.72 1.06
C PHE A 40 9.32 -4.29 -0.28
N PRO A 41 9.77 -5.56 -0.33
CA PRO A 41 10.20 -6.18 -1.57
C PRO A 41 8.99 -6.46 -2.48
N THR A 42 9.20 -6.95 -3.70
CA THR A 42 8.11 -7.26 -4.64
C THR A 42 7.25 -8.48 -4.24
N ASP A 43 7.48 -9.07 -3.07
CA ASP A 43 6.75 -10.24 -2.56
C ASP A 43 5.58 -9.79 -1.68
N ASP A 44 4.36 -10.23 -2.02
CA ASP A 44 3.13 -9.80 -1.36
C ASP A 44 3.11 -10.20 0.13
N GLU A 45 3.62 -11.38 0.49
CA GLU A 45 3.67 -11.83 1.89
C GLU A 45 4.64 -10.97 2.71
N ALA A 46 5.82 -10.66 2.17
CA ALA A 46 6.79 -9.80 2.82
C ALA A 46 6.27 -8.36 3.02
N ILE A 47 5.61 -7.77 2.02
CA ILE A 47 4.96 -6.45 2.15
C ILE A 47 3.90 -6.48 3.25
N TRP A 48 3.06 -7.52 3.27
CA TRP A 48 2.02 -7.67 4.30
C TRP A 48 2.61 -7.81 5.70
N MET A 49 3.68 -8.58 5.85
CA MET A 49 4.40 -8.69 7.11
C MET A 49 4.94 -7.32 7.54
N ALA A 50 5.62 -6.58 6.66
CA ALA A 50 6.13 -5.25 6.97
C ALA A 50 5.04 -4.27 7.42
N LEU A 51 3.87 -4.26 6.75
CA LEU A 51 2.74 -3.41 7.10
C LEU A 51 2.07 -3.78 8.43
N THR A 52 2.21 -5.01 8.89
CA THR A 52 1.57 -5.50 10.12
C THR A 52 2.52 -5.54 11.32
N THR A 53 3.81 -5.71 11.10
CA THR A 53 4.84 -5.63 12.16
C THR A 53 5.30 -4.20 12.41
N LEU A 54 5.39 -3.38 11.35
CA LEU A 54 5.87 -1.99 11.41
C LEU A 54 7.29 -1.87 11.99
N ASP A 55 8.10 -2.91 11.79
CA ASP A 55 9.49 -3.01 12.23
C ASP A 55 10.40 -3.15 11.00
N GLU A 56 11.63 -2.64 11.11
CA GLU A 56 12.73 -2.92 10.19
C GLU A 56 13.22 -4.37 10.30
N GLN A 57 14.16 -4.73 9.41
CA GLN A 57 14.94 -5.95 9.53
C GLN A 57 15.64 -5.95 10.92
N ASP A 58 15.49 -7.04 11.67
CA ASP A 58 15.96 -7.23 13.07
C ASP A 58 15.04 -6.73 14.21
N ASN A 59 13.74 -6.48 13.96
CA ASN A 59 12.74 -6.05 14.96
C ASN A 59 13.04 -4.67 15.60
N ASN A 60 13.68 -3.79 14.84
CA ASN A 60 13.81 -2.39 15.25
C ASN A 60 12.55 -1.64 14.81
N PRO A 61 11.88 -0.86 15.69
CA PRO A 61 10.72 -0.08 15.28
C PRO A 61 11.09 0.94 14.20
N LEU A 62 10.20 1.11 13.22
CA LEU A 62 10.34 2.19 12.24
C LEU A 62 10.31 3.56 12.94
N ASP A 63 11.02 4.53 12.37
CA ASP A 63 10.98 5.90 12.87
C ASP A 63 9.55 6.47 12.80
N ILE A 64 9.24 7.40 13.71
CA ILE A 64 7.90 7.97 13.83
C ILE A 64 7.45 8.65 12.52
N SER A 65 8.35 9.34 11.81
CA SER A 65 7.98 10.01 10.55
C SER A 65 7.61 9.01 9.44
N THR A 66 8.30 7.87 9.37
CA THR A 66 7.93 6.77 8.47
C THR A 66 6.58 6.18 8.84
N LEU A 67 6.32 5.94 10.14
CA LEU A 67 5.04 5.43 10.61
C LEU A 67 3.89 6.39 10.29
N GLU A 68 4.08 7.69 10.50
CA GLU A 68 3.12 8.73 10.15
C GLU A 68 2.83 8.75 8.64
N LEU A 69 3.86 8.59 7.81
CA LEU A 69 3.71 8.56 6.36
C LEU A 69 2.98 7.30 5.89
N LEU A 70 3.36 6.13 6.40
CA LEU A 70 2.68 4.85 6.13
C LEU A 70 1.20 4.91 6.55
N GLY A 71 0.93 5.46 7.73
CA GLY A 71 -0.43 5.67 8.23
C GLY A 71 -1.23 6.63 7.36
N SER A 72 -0.61 7.72 6.88
CA SER A 72 -1.25 8.69 5.99
C SER A 72 -1.61 8.06 4.65
N VAL A 73 -0.68 7.34 4.02
CA VAL A 73 -0.97 6.60 2.77
C VAL A 73 -2.09 5.60 2.98
N PHE A 74 -2.00 4.80 4.05
CA PHE A 74 -3.03 3.81 4.34
C PHE A 74 -4.39 4.46 4.54
N ALA A 75 -4.46 5.58 5.27
CA ALA A 75 -5.69 6.34 5.48
C ALA A 75 -6.27 6.89 4.15
N SER A 76 -5.44 7.49 3.30
CA SER A 76 -5.85 7.99 1.99
C SER A 76 -6.37 6.85 1.10
N LEU A 77 -5.64 5.74 1.04
CA LEU A 77 -6.10 4.54 0.32
C LEU A 77 -7.43 4.03 0.89
N TRP A 78 -7.58 4.01 2.21
CA TRP A 78 -8.80 3.53 2.87
C TRP A 78 -10.02 4.39 2.56
N GLN A 79 -9.85 5.72 2.64
CA GLN A 79 -10.92 6.69 2.44
C GLN A 79 -11.36 6.77 0.99
N HIS A 80 -10.41 6.79 0.06
CA HIS A 80 -10.69 7.07 -1.35
C HIS A 80 -10.82 5.81 -2.21
N HIS A 81 -10.14 4.71 -1.82
CA HIS A 81 -9.84 3.66 -2.80
C HIS A 81 -10.15 2.23 -2.34
N TYR A 82 -10.02 1.85 -1.07
CA TYR A 82 -10.21 0.45 -0.66
C TYR A 82 -11.68 0.00 -0.64
N TRP A 83 -12.65 0.91 -0.46
CA TRP A 83 -14.06 0.54 -0.45
C TRP A 83 -14.66 0.31 -1.84
N SER A 84 -14.14 1.00 -2.87
CA SER A 84 -14.62 0.91 -4.26
C SER A 84 -13.63 0.25 -5.24
N CYS A 85 -12.36 0.14 -4.85
CA CYS A 85 -11.18 -0.05 -5.72
C CYS A 85 -11.25 0.74 -7.04
N THR A 86 -11.73 1.97 -6.94
CA THR A 86 -11.70 2.96 -8.00
C THR A 86 -11.03 4.24 -7.50
N ILE A 87 -10.36 4.95 -8.39
CA ILE A 87 -9.83 6.30 -8.18
C ILE A 87 -10.78 7.23 -8.91
N ASP A 88 -11.55 8.05 -8.19
CA ASP A 88 -12.54 8.96 -8.77
C ASP A 88 -13.52 8.28 -9.76
N GLY A 89 -13.85 7.01 -9.50
CA GLY A 89 -14.71 6.21 -10.38
C GLY A 89 -13.99 5.52 -11.56
N ASN A 90 -12.70 5.77 -11.75
CA ASN A 90 -11.84 5.09 -12.73
C ASN A 90 -11.14 3.86 -12.13
N SER A 91 -10.69 2.95 -12.99
CA SER A 91 -9.86 1.81 -12.58
C SER A 91 -8.56 2.26 -11.94
N TRP A 92 -8.04 1.47 -11.00
CA TRP A 92 -6.76 1.74 -10.33
C TRP A 92 -5.60 1.82 -11.34
N ILE A 93 -4.83 2.92 -11.27
CA ILE A 93 -3.58 3.14 -12.00
C ILE A 93 -2.57 3.65 -10.99
N THR A 94 -1.54 2.87 -10.70
CA THR A 94 -0.57 3.14 -9.61
C THR A 94 0.04 4.55 -9.65
N PRO A 95 0.54 5.06 -10.78
CA PRO A 95 0.99 6.45 -10.87
C PRO A 95 -0.07 7.50 -10.51
N ALA A 96 -1.34 7.27 -10.86
CA ALA A 96 -2.42 8.20 -10.54
C ALA A 96 -2.76 8.21 -9.05
N VAL A 97 -2.69 7.05 -8.38
CA VAL A 97 -2.85 6.95 -6.92
C VAL A 97 -1.74 7.74 -6.23
N PHE A 98 -0.50 7.62 -6.72
CA PHE A 98 0.62 8.37 -6.17
C PHE A 98 0.43 9.88 -6.32
N SER A 99 0.08 10.35 -7.51
CA SER A 99 -0.17 11.77 -7.73
C SER A 99 -1.27 12.29 -6.82
N SER A 100 -2.38 11.55 -6.69
CA SER A 100 -3.48 11.95 -5.80
C SER A 100 -3.04 12.03 -4.34
N PHE A 101 -2.25 11.06 -3.85
CA PHE A 101 -1.72 11.10 -2.50
C PHE A 101 -0.84 12.33 -2.24
N LEU A 102 0.05 12.65 -3.20
CA LEU A 102 0.93 13.83 -3.13
C LEU A 102 0.19 15.16 -3.26
N ASP A 103 -0.96 15.20 -3.91
CA ASP A 103 -1.78 16.42 -3.99
C ASP A 103 -2.51 16.69 -2.64
N ASP A 104 -2.79 15.64 -1.88
CA ASP A 104 -3.51 15.73 -0.60
C ASP A 104 -2.60 16.02 0.62
N HIS A 105 -1.27 15.87 0.50
CA HIS A 105 -0.30 15.90 1.61
C HIS A 105 0.97 16.70 1.27
#